data_AF-L8TS02-F1
#
_entry.id   AF-L8TS02-F1
#
_cell.length_a   1.000
_cell.length_b   1.000
_cell.length_c   1.000
_cell.angle_alpha   90.00
_cell.angle_beta   90.00
_cell.angle_gamma   90.00
#
_symmetry.space_group_name_H-M   'P 1'
#
loop_
_entity.id
_entity.type
_entity.pdbx_description
1 polymer ?
#
loop_
_entity_poly.entity_id
_entity_poly.type
_entity_poly.pdbx_seq_one_letter_code
_entity_poly.pdbx_strand_id
1 'polypeptide(L)'
;MGSGRQGPKSYSVAAGKPGGAMRKVVGVFGVLAAMAGVEHGVGEILQGPVAPDGPVFRSWPGNEAFEVLDGEPALTVIPNLLASGIASVLVAALLGAWAVTGMRRRHGPLLLAGLSLLLLAVGGGFGPPLLGLILAAGASRLGFPARSPGAISHSLAAVYPWAFGAGLLGYLGLVPGTVVLQAVWGPPAEAVVYGLMMLAFGGVILTLAAARARCRIEAWQKVVPLPPRYGTAA
;
A
#
# COMPACT_ATOMS: atom_id res chain seq x y z
N MET A 1 12.98 -7.56 -62.34
CA MET A 1 13.95 -7.92 -61.28
C MET A 1 14.29 -6.64 -60.53
N GLY A 2 14.02 -6.41 -59.23
CA GLY A 2 13.33 -7.15 -58.19
C GLY A 2 12.72 -6.13 -57.22
N SER A 3 11.43 -6.25 -56.95
CA SER A 3 10.67 -5.41 -56.01
C SER A 3 10.97 -5.90 -54.59
N GLY A 4 11.89 -5.22 -53.91
CA GLY A 4 12.22 -5.48 -52.52
C GLY A 4 11.13 -4.94 -51.60
N ARG A 5 10.10 -5.75 -51.32
CA ARG A 5 9.17 -5.49 -50.20
C ARG A 5 9.97 -5.50 -48.90
N GLN A 6 10.27 -4.32 -48.38
CA GLN A 6 10.73 -4.17 -47.00
C GLN A 6 9.59 -4.61 -46.08
N GLY A 7 9.73 -5.81 -45.48
CA GLY A 7 8.80 -6.31 -44.48
C GLY A 7 8.73 -5.36 -43.27
N PRO A 8 7.60 -5.36 -42.54
CA PRO A 8 7.44 -4.53 -41.36
C PRO A 8 8.53 -4.88 -40.34
N LYS A 9 9.39 -3.89 -40.03
CA LYS A 9 10.39 -4.00 -38.98
C LYS A 9 9.68 -4.34 -37.67
N SER A 10 9.94 -5.54 -37.16
CA SER A 10 9.54 -5.97 -35.84
C SER A 10 10.27 -5.12 -34.81
N TYR A 11 9.63 -4.05 -34.33
CA TYR A 11 10.14 -3.26 -33.23
C TYR A 11 10.09 -4.12 -31.96
N SER A 12 11.26 -4.65 -31.57
CA SER A 12 11.50 -5.19 -30.23
C SER A 12 11.43 -4.03 -29.25
N VAL A 13 10.23 -3.78 -28.71
CA VAL A 13 10.01 -2.80 -27.67
C VAL A 13 10.54 -3.39 -26.36
N ALA A 14 11.84 -3.22 -26.12
CA ALA A 14 12.43 -3.30 -24.79
C ALA A 14 12.00 -2.06 -23.95
N ALA A 15 10.69 -1.83 -23.83
CA ALA A 15 10.15 -0.82 -22.93
C ALA A 15 10.12 -1.40 -21.52
N GLY A 16 10.95 -0.86 -20.62
CA GLY A 16 10.81 -1.13 -19.18
C GLY A 16 9.35 -0.97 -18.75
N LYS A 17 8.79 -1.99 -18.09
CA LYS A 17 7.36 -2.07 -17.77
C LYS A 17 6.91 -0.80 -17.02
N PRO A 18 5.88 -0.07 -17.49
CA PRO A 18 5.27 1.01 -16.73
C PRO A 18 4.78 0.50 -15.36
N GLY A 19 4.90 1.31 -14.31
CA GLY A 19 4.55 0.90 -12.94
C GLY A 19 5.45 1.41 -11.81
N GLY A 20 6.39 2.32 -12.08
CA GLY A 20 7.32 2.83 -11.05
C GLY A 20 6.61 3.52 -9.89
N ALA A 21 5.67 4.41 -10.20
CA ALA A 21 4.88 5.11 -9.18
C ALA A 21 4.04 4.13 -8.34
N MET A 22 3.30 3.21 -8.98
CA MET A 22 2.48 2.22 -8.26
C MET A 22 3.33 1.33 -7.34
N ARG A 23 4.50 0.88 -7.81
CA ARG A 23 5.43 0.10 -6.99
C ARG A 23 5.94 0.87 -5.78
N LYS A 24 6.22 2.17 -5.93
CA LYS A 24 6.65 3.01 -4.82
C LYS A 24 5.54 3.13 -3.77
N VAL A 25 4.30 3.35 -4.20
CA VAL A 25 3.13 3.41 -3.32
C VAL A 25 2.96 2.12 -2.54
N VAL A 26 2.89 0.98 -3.25
CA VAL A 26 2.72 -0.32 -2.60
C VAL A 26 3.89 -0.67 -1.69
N GLY A 27 5.13 -0.38 -2.10
CA GLY A 27 6.30 -0.63 -1.26
C GLY A 27 6.28 0.18 0.03
N VAL A 28 6.04 1.49 -0.04
CA VAL A 28 6.05 2.37 1.14
C VAL A 28 4.87 2.06 2.06
N PHE A 29 3.65 2.08 1.55
CA PHE A 29 2.47 1.83 2.39
C PHE A 29 2.37 0.36 2.83
N GLY A 30 2.89 -0.58 2.05
CA GLY A 30 2.97 -1.97 2.47
C GLY A 30 3.97 -2.20 3.61
N VAL A 31 5.09 -1.46 3.64
CA VAL A 31 5.98 -1.46 4.81
C VAL A 31 5.31 -0.82 6.03
N LEU A 32 4.53 0.26 5.85
CA LEU A 32 3.77 0.85 6.95
C LEU A 32 2.70 -0.11 7.50
N ALA A 33 1.98 -0.82 6.63
CA ALA A 33 1.10 -1.91 7.06
C ALA A 33 1.88 -2.99 7.82
N ALA A 34 3.04 -3.42 7.31
CA ALA A 34 3.87 -4.40 8.02
C ALA A 34 4.30 -3.91 9.40
N MET A 35 4.71 -2.64 9.54
CA MET A 35 5.09 -2.08 10.84
C MET A 35 3.92 -2.07 11.82
N ALA A 36 2.73 -1.67 11.39
CA ALA A 36 1.54 -1.72 12.22
C ALA A 36 1.13 -3.16 12.57
N GLY A 37 1.29 -4.13 11.65
CA GLY A 37 1.07 -5.55 11.97
C GLY A 37 2.07 -6.12 12.98
N VAL A 38 3.33 -5.65 12.95
CA VAL A 38 4.34 -6.01 13.96
C VAL A 38 3.97 -5.41 15.32
N GLU A 39 3.51 -4.17 15.33
CA GLU A 39 3.09 -3.45 16.53
C GLU A 39 1.93 -4.19 17.24
N HIS A 40 0.90 -4.62 16.50
CA HIS A 40 -0.12 -5.55 17.00
C HIS A 40 0.45 -6.86 17.53
N GLY A 41 1.40 -7.46 16.81
CA GLY A 41 2.04 -8.70 17.26
C GLY A 41 2.82 -8.53 18.57
N VAL A 42 3.43 -7.36 18.80
CA VAL A 42 4.08 -7.02 20.07
C VAL A 42 3.05 -6.89 21.20
N GLY A 43 1.93 -6.20 20.97
CA GLY A 43 0.84 -6.10 21.95
C GLY A 43 0.35 -7.46 22.41
N GLU A 44 0.15 -8.39 21.46
CA GLU A 44 -0.24 -9.78 21.73
C GLU A 44 0.82 -10.59 22.49
N ILE A 45 2.09 -10.47 22.11
CA ILE A 45 3.19 -11.17 22.80
C ILE A 45 3.24 -10.75 24.27
N LEU A 46 3.04 -9.46 24.57
CA LEU A 46 3.06 -8.93 25.93
C LEU A 46 1.91 -9.42 26.81
N GLN A 47 0.79 -9.84 26.21
CA GLN A 47 -0.32 -10.47 26.94
C GLN A 47 -0.01 -11.92 27.37
N GLY A 48 0.99 -12.56 26.75
CA GLY A 48 1.50 -13.87 27.17
C GLY A 48 0.68 -15.08 26.66
N PRO A 49 0.94 -16.29 27.19
CA PRO A 49 0.38 -17.54 26.67
C PRO A 49 -1.06 -17.79 27.16
N VAL A 50 -1.94 -16.80 26.98
CA VAL A 50 -3.36 -16.86 27.35
C VAL A 50 -4.24 -17.02 26.11
N ALA A 51 -5.41 -17.64 26.26
CA ALA A 51 -6.40 -17.68 25.18
C ALA A 51 -7.10 -16.32 25.08
N PRO A 52 -7.47 -15.86 23.85
CA PRO A 52 -8.30 -14.68 23.70
C PRO A 52 -9.73 -14.96 24.17
N ASP A 53 -10.42 -13.93 24.70
CA ASP A 53 -11.81 -14.03 25.16
C ASP A 53 -12.81 -14.32 24.02
N GLY A 54 -12.39 -14.11 22.78
CA GLY A 54 -13.15 -14.43 21.57
C GLY A 54 -12.30 -14.26 20.31
N PRO A 55 -12.89 -14.46 19.11
CA PRO A 55 -12.16 -14.30 17.85
C PRO A 55 -11.66 -12.87 17.63
N VAL A 56 -12.36 -11.87 18.17
CA VAL A 56 -11.96 -10.46 18.17
C VAL A 56 -11.59 -10.05 19.59
N PHE A 57 -10.44 -9.42 19.74
CA PHE A 57 -9.87 -9.01 21.02
C PHE A 57 -9.03 -7.73 20.84
N ARG A 58 -8.56 -7.15 21.95
CA ARG A 58 -7.73 -5.94 21.94
C ARG A 58 -6.25 -6.31 21.96
N SER A 59 -5.47 -5.77 21.03
CA SER A 59 -4.02 -6.02 21.01
C SER A 59 -3.28 -5.27 22.13
N TRP A 60 -3.79 -4.09 22.49
CA TRP A 60 -3.27 -3.22 23.55
C TRP A 60 -4.33 -2.88 24.60
N PRO A 61 -4.79 -3.87 25.38
CA PRO A 61 -5.80 -3.61 26.42
C PRO A 61 -5.25 -2.64 27.48
N GLY A 62 -6.01 -1.57 27.76
CA GLY A 62 -5.68 -0.61 28.83
C GLY A 62 -4.52 0.33 28.52
N ASN A 63 -4.04 0.39 27.29
CA ASN A 63 -3.02 1.36 26.88
C ASN A 63 -3.69 2.67 26.42
N GLU A 64 -3.41 3.78 27.11
CA GLU A 64 -4.05 5.07 26.81
C GLU A 64 -3.67 5.64 25.42
N ALA A 65 -2.58 5.17 24.77
CA ALA A 65 -2.23 5.57 23.39
C ALA A 65 -3.29 5.11 22.38
N PHE A 66 -3.87 3.96 22.70
CA PHE A 66 -4.73 3.17 21.82
C PHE A 66 -6.17 3.16 22.31
N GLU A 67 -6.50 3.86 23.40
CA GLU A 67 -7.84 3.90 23.98
C GLU A 67 -8.87 4.47 23.00
N VAL A 68 -8.50 5.50 22.23
CA VAL A 68 -9.33 6.06 21.15
C VAL A 68 -9.65 5.03 20.06
N LEU A 69 -8.78 4.02 19.90
CA LEU A 69 -8.94 2.90 18.97
C LEU A 69 -9.45 1.63 19.67
N ASP A 70 -10.02 1.74 20.88
CA ASP A 70 -10.50 0.63 21.71
C ASP A 70 -9.42 -0.43 21.99
N GLY A 71 -8.18 0.02 22.26
CA GLY A 71 -7.03 -0.87 22.48
C GLY A 71 -6.60 -1.64 21.23
N GLU A 72 -6.93 -1.09 20.05
CA GLU A 72 -6.69 -1.63 18.71
C GLU A 72 -7.23 -3.05 18.49
N PRO A 73 -8.44 -3.17 17.93
CA PRO A 73 -9.05 -4.47 17.73
C PRO A 73 -8.24 -5.31 16.74
N ALA A 74 -8.11 -6.59 17.07
CA ALA A 74 -7.47 -7.62 16.28
C ALA A 74 -8.39 -8.84 16.18
N LEU A 75 -8.18 -9.65 15.14
CA LEU A 75 -8.84 -10.93 14.96
C LEU A 75 -7.78 -12.03 14.95
N THR A 76 -8.04 -13.16 15.60
CA THR A 76 -7.17 -14.34 15.50
C THR A 76 -7.98 -15.63 15.49
N VAL A 77 -7.51 -16.60 14.70
CA VAL A 77 -8.00 -17.98 14.77
C VAL A 77 -7.11 -18.87 15.66
N ILE A 78 -6.03 -18.31 16.21
CA ILE A 78 -5.06 -19.00 17.06
C ILE A 78 -5.52 -18.85 18.52
N PRO A 79 -5.80 -19.93 19.27
CA PRO A 79 -6.34 -19.86 20.63
C PRO A 79 -5.26 -19.54 21.69
N ASN A 80 -4.25 -18.75 21.34
CA ASN A 80 -3.14 -18.38 22.21
C ASN A 80 -2.51 -17.07 21.75
N LEU A 81 -2.55 -16.02 22.59
CA LEU A 81 -2.10 -14.68 22.23
C LEU A 81 -0.59 -14.58 22.00
N LEU A 82 0.24 -15.26 22.78
CA LEU A 82 1.68 -15.31 22.52
C LEU A 82 1.99 -15.90 21.13
N ALA A 83 1.36 -17.02 20.77
CA ALA A 83 1.54 -17.65 19.46
C ALA A 83 0.96 -16.79 18.33
N SER A 84 -0.21 -16.16 18.55
CA SER A 84 -0.84 -15.19 17.65
C SER A 84 0.10 -14.02 17.37
N GLY A 85 0.69 -13.42 18.41
CA GLY A 85 1.58 -12.28 18.25
C GLY A 85 2.87 -12.62 17.51
N ILE A 86 3.48 -13.78 17.80
CA ILE A 86 4.64 -14.28 17.03
C ILE A 86 4.26 -14.49 15.56
N ALA A 87 3.11 -15.12 15.29
CA ALA A 87 2.64 -15.32 13.92
C ALA A 87 2.38 -14.00 13.20
N SER A 88 1.78 -13.02 13.87
CA SER A 88 1.54 -11.67 13.37
C SER A 88 2.84 -10.97 12.97
N VAL A 89 3.87 -10.99 13.82
CA VAL A 89 5.19 -10.41 13.51
C VAL A 89 5.80 -11.07 12.26
N LEU A 90 5.77 -12.41 12.18
CA LEU A 90 6.34 -13.14 11.05
C LEU A 90 5.60 -12.87 9.74
N VAL A 91 4.26 -12.89 9.76
CA VAL A 91 3.43 -12.62 8.59
C VAL A 91 3.55 -11.15 8.17
N ALA A 92 3.61 -10.22 9.11
CA ALA A 92 3.82 -8.80 8.83
C ALA A 92 5.19 -8.54 8.19
N ALA A 93 6.26 -9.15 8.70
CA ALA A 93 7.58 -9.07 8.09
C ALA A 93 7.59 -9.62 6.65
N LEU A 94 6.92 -10.75 6.42
CA LEU A 94 6.74 -11.33 5.08
C LEU A 94 5.93 -10.40 4.16
N LEU A 95 4.87 -9.77 4.67
CA LEU A 95 4.06 -8.79 3.94
C LEU A 95 4.90 -7.58 3.52
N GLY A 96 5.71 -7.02 4.42
CA GLY A 96 6.60 -5.90 4.13
C GLY A 96 7.65 -6.26 3.06
N ALA A 97 8.32 -7.40 3.22
CA ALA A 97 9.28 -7.91 2.24
C ALA A 97 8.62 -8.14 0.87
N TRP A 98 7.40 -8.68 0.86
CA TRP A 98 6.63 -8.91 -0.36
C TRP A 98 6.19 -7.61 -1.03
N ALA A 99 5.74 -6.61 -0.27
CA ALA A 99 5.32 -5.31 -0.80
C ALA A 99 6.45 -4.62 -1.60
N VAL A 100 7.70 -4.76 -1.15
CA VAL A 100 8.88 -4.18 -1.82
C VAL A 100 9.32 -5.00 -3.03
N THR A 101 9.35 -6.33 -2.93
CA THR A 101 10.02 -7.21 -3.91
C THR A 101 9.05 -7.95 -4.84
N GLY A 102 7.88 -8.34 -4.33
CA GLY A 102 6.92 -9.25 -4.97
C GLY A 102 6.05 -8.61 -6.06
N MET A 103 5.94 -7.28 -6.08
CA MET A 103 5.03 -6.55 -6.99
C MET A 103 5.41 -6.63 -8.47
N ARG A 104 6.60 -7.15 -8.80
CA ARG A 104 7.02 -7.42 -10.18
C ARG A 104 6.47 -8.74 -10.74
N ARG A 105 6.00 -9.64 -9.87
CA ARG A 105 5.56 -10.99 -10.24
C ARG A 105 4.12 -10.96 -10.79
N ARG A 106 3.79 -11.94 -11.64
CA ARG A 106 2.46 -12.05 -12.30
C ARG A 106 1.29 -12.01 -11.31
N HIS A 107 1.46 -12.64 -10.14
CA HIS A 107 0.46 -12.71 -9.07
C HIS A 107 0.80 -11.80 -7.88
N GLY A 108 1.64 -10.78 -8.08
CA GLY A 108 2.12 -9.87 -7.02
C GLY A 108 1.00 -9.31 -6.13
N PRO A 109 0.00 -8.60 -6.70
CA PRO A 109 -1.12 -8.07 -5.93
C PRO A 109 -1.97 -9.15 -5.25
N LEU A 110 -2.15 -10.32 -5.88
CA LEU A 110 -2.94 -11.41 -5.30
C LEU A 110 -2.26 -12.00 -4.06
N LEU A 111 -0.94 -12.19 -4.12
CA LEU A 111 -0.17 -12.66 -2.96
C LEU A 111 -0.12 -11.59 -1.85
N LEU A 112 -0.10 -10.30 -2.19
CA LEU A 112 -0.25 -9.23 -1.21
C LEU A 112 -1.61 -9.29 -0.50
N ALA A 113 -2.71 -9.50 -1.25
CA ALA A 113 -4.04 -9.68 -0.67
C ALA A 113 -4.09 -10.94 0.22
N GLY A 114 -3.52 -12.05 -0.22
CA GLY A 114 -3.44 -13.29 0.56
C GLY A 114 -2.67 -13.10 1.87
N LEU A 115 -1.51 -12.42 1.84
CA LEU A 115 -0.74 -12.09 3.05
C LEU A 115 -1.50 -11.14 3.97
N SER A 116 -2.30 -10.22 3.42
CA SER A 116 -3.13 -9.30 4.21
C SER A 116 -4.25 -10.07 4.93
N LEU A 117 -4.93 -10.98 4.25
CA LEU A 117 -5.96 -11.84 4.87
C LEU A 117 -5.34 -12.78 5.90
N LEU A 118 -4.16 -13.32 5.62
CA LEU A 118 -3.42 -14.13 6.59
C LEU A 118 -3.05 -13.29 7.82
N LEU A 119 -2.56 -12.07 7.64
CA LEU A 119 -2.23 -11.15 8.73
C LEU A 119 -3.46 -10.88 9.62
N LEU A 120 -4.64 -10.65 9.01
CA LEU A 120 -5.90 -10.50 9.75
C LEU A 120 -6.27 -11.74 10.53
N ALA A 121 -6.01 -12.94 9.99
CA ALA A 121 -6.41 -14.19 10.64
C ALA A 121 -5.51 -14.58 11.82
N VAL A 122 -4.32 -13.99 11.94
CA VAL A 122 -3.32 -14.36 12.97
C VAL A 122 -3.10 -13.29 14.04
N GLY A 123 -3.90 -12.21 14.07
CA GLY A 123 -3.77 -11.16 15.10
C GLY A 123 -3.28 -9.79 14.61
N GLY A 124 -2.89 -9.63 13.35
CA GLY A 124 -2.21 -8.40 12.89
C GLY A 124 -3.07 -7.13 12.76
N GLY A 125 -4.18 -7.03 13.51
CA GLY A 125 -5.10 -5.89 13.54
C GLY A 125 -6.06 -5.83 12.37
N PHE A 126 -7.05 -4.93 12.42
CA PHE A 126 -7.92 -4.65 11.27
C PHE A 126 -7.28 -3.68 10.28
N GLY A 127 -6.60 -2.65 10.78
CA GLY A 127 -6.00 -1.59 9.97
C GLY A 127 -4.96 -2.11 8.94
N PRO A 128 -3.94 -2.87 9.37
CA PRO A 128 -2.87 -3.29 8.47
C PRO A 128 -3.32 -4.22 7.33
N PRO A 129 -4.14 -5.26 7.56
CA PRO A 129 -4.76 -6.05 6.52
C PRO A 129 -5.63 -5.23 5.56
N LEU A 130 -6.45 -4.31 6.08
CA LEU A 130 -7.30 -3.45 5.26
C LEU A 130 -6.45 -2.60 4.30
N LEU A 131 -5.36 -2.01 4.81
CA LEU A 131 -4.42 -1.27 3.96
C LEU A 131 -3.81 -2.16 2.89
N GLY A 132 -3.33 -3.36 3.27
CA GLY A 132 -2.77 -4.32 2.32
C GLY A 132 -3.75 -4.74 1.21
N LEU A 133 -5.04 -4.92 1.55
CA LEU A 133 -6.11 -5.18 0.59
C LEU A 133 -6.36 -3.99 -0.35
N ILE A 134 -6.38 -2.76 0.17
CA ILE A 134 -6.52 -1.54 -0.62
C ILE A 134 -5.35 -1.42 -1.63
N LEU A 135 -4.12 -1.66 -1.18
CA LEU A 135 -2.93 -1.65 -2.03
C LEU A 135 -2.99 -2.73 -3.11
N ALA A 136 -3.38 -3.95 -2.74
CA ALA A 136 -3.55 -5.06 -3.68
C ALA A 136 -4.62 -4.74 -4.75
N ALA A 137 -5.75 -4.18 -4.34
CA ALA A 137 -6.81 -3.75 -5.26
C ALA A 137 -6.31 -2.64 -6.20
N GLY A 138 -5.67 -1.60 -5.68
CA GLY A 138 -5.15 -0.47 -6.47
C GLY A 138 -4.07 -0.89 -7.47
N ALA A 139 -3.20 -1.83 -7.09
CA ALA A 139 -2.16 -2.37 -7.94
C ALA A 139 -2.66 -3.44 -8.93
N SER A 140 -3.89 -3.93 -8.77
CA SER A 140 -4.46 -4.93 -9.68
C SER A 140 -4.73 -4.34 -11.06
N ARG A 141 -4.46 -5.16 -12.10
CA ARG A 141 -4.76 -4.86 -13.51
C ARG A 141 -4.20 -3.53 -14.04
N LEU A 142 -2.89 -3.32 -13.95
CA LEU A 142 -2.22 -2.28 -14.76
C LEU A 142 -2.15 -2.73 -16.23
N GLY A 143 -3.23 -2.46 -16.98
CA GLY A 143 -3.29 -2.73 -18.42
C GLY A 143 -2.69 -1.60 -19.26
N PHE A 144 -2.29 -1.92 -20.48
CA PHE A 144 -1.93 -0.91 -21.48
C PHE A 144 -3.16 -0.07 -21.84
N PRO A 145 -3.05 1.27 -21.85
CA PRO A 145 -4.16 2.13 -22.22
C PRO A 145 -4.50 1.98 -23.70
N ALA A 146 -5.74 1.59 -24.01
CA ALA A 146 -6.27 1.56 -25.38
C ALA A 146 -6.66 2.95 -25.91
N ARG A 147 -6.70 3.96 -25.03
CA ARG A 147 -7.10 5.33 -25.34
C ARG A 147 -6.08 6.31 -24.80
N SER A 148 -5.92 7.44 -25.48
CA SER A 148 -5.07 8.54 -25.03
C SER A 148 -5.50 9.04 -23.64
N PRO A 149 -4.55 9.34 -22.74
CA PRO A 149 -4.85 10.00 -21.47
C PRO A 149 -5.58 11.33 -21.70
N GLY A 150 -6.73 11.50 -21.06
CA GLY A 150 -7.49 12.77 -21.09
C GLY A 150 -7.07 13.74 -19.99
N ALA A 151 -7.67 14.94 -19.97
CA ALA A 151 -7.39 15.99 -18.98
C ALA A 151 -7.49 15.49 -17.52
N ILE A 152 -8.51 14.67 -17.21
CA ILE A 152 -8.68 14.08 -15.87
C ILE A 152 -7.46 13.23 -15.45
N SER A 153 -6.87 12.47 -16.39
CA SER A 153 -5.68 11.66 -16.08
C SER A 153 -4.47 12.53 -15.77
N HIS A 154 -4.31 13.65 -16.47
CA HIS A 154 -3.23 14.61 -16.20
C HIS A 154 -3.43 15.32 -14.86
N SER A 155 -4.65 15.77 -14.55
CA SER A 155 -4.95 16.38 -13.26
C SER A 155 -4.72 15.41 -12.10
N LEU A 156 -5.20 14.16 -12.21
CA LEU A 156 -4.94 13.14 -11.19
C LEU A 156 -3.44 12.83 -11.05
N ALA A 157 -2.70 12.76 -12.16
CA ALA A 157 -1.27 12.52 -12.14
C ALA A 157 -0.47 13.68 -11.50
N ALA A 158 -0.95 14.92 -11.60
CA ALA A 158 -0.36 16.08 -10.95
C ALA A 158 -0.57 16.09 -9.43
N VAL A 159 -1.68 15.51 -8.94
CA VAL A 159 -1.98 15.40 -7.49
C VAL A 159 -1.13 14.33 -6.79
N TYR A 160 -0.52 13.40 -7.53
CA TYR A 160 0.27 12.28 -6.99
C TYR A 160 1.22 12.61 -5.82
N PRO A 161 2.18 13.56 -5.93
CA PRO A 161 3.12 13.81 -4.85
C PRO A 161 2.43 14.33 -3.57
N TRP A 162 1.37 15.13 -3.71
CA TRP A 162 0.61 15.68 -2.60
C TRP A 162 -0.21 14.61 -1.90
N ALA A 163 -0.95 13.80 -2.66
CA ALA A 163 -1.69 12.68 -2.11
C ALA A 163 -0.75 11.68 -1.40
N PHE A 164 0.41 11.41 -2.00
CA PHE A 164 1.41 10.51 -1.43
C PHE A 164 1.93 11.05 -0.09
N GLY A 165 2.31 12.34 -0.06
CA GLY A 165 2.75 13.01 1.16
C GLY A 165 1.67 13.02 2.23
N ALA A 166 0.43 13.37 1.87
CA ALA A 166 -0.71 13.36 2.79
C ALA A 166 -0.96 11.98 3.40
N GLY A 167 -1.01 10.93 2.57
CA GLY A 167 -1.18 9.55 3.07
C GLY A 167 -0.03 9.11 3.97
N LEU A 168 1.22 9.45 3.61
CA LEU A 168 2.40 9.11 4.39
C LEU A 168 2.40 9.82 5.76
N LEU A 169 2.09 11.12 5.77
CA LEU A 169 1.98 11.90 7.01
C LEU A 169 0.81 11.41 7.88
N GLY A 170 -0.32 11.06 7.26
CA GLY A 170 -1.46 10.47 7.97
C GLY A 170 -1.07 9.16 8.65
N TYR A 171 -0.40 8.26 7.94
CA TYR A 171 0.06 6.98 8.52
C TYR A 171 1.12 7.16 9.59
N LEU A 172 2.16 7.98 9.35
CA LEU A 172 3.20 8.22 10.35
C LEU A 172 2.66 8.95 11.59
N GLY A 173 1.68 9.84 11.39
CA GLY A 173 0.97 10.51 12.46
C GLY A 173 0.08 9.55 13.25
N LEU A 174 -0.53 8.56 12.59
CA LEU A 174 -1.30 7.52 13.28
C LEU A 174 -0.38 6.54 14.02
N VAL A 175 0.65 6.01 13.35
CA VAL A 175 1.63 5.08 13.91
C VAL A 175 3.03 5.43 13.36
N PRO A 176 4.01 5.83 14.18
CA PRO A 176 4.02 5.86 15.66
C PRO A 176 3.50 7.17 16.28
N GLY A 177 2.95 8.10 15.49
CA GLY A 177 2.72 9.48 15.94
C GLY A 177 1.77 9.63 17.13
N THR A 178 0.69 8.83 17.25
CA THR A 178 -0.21 8.90 18.41
C THR A 178 0.48 8.50 19.71
N VAL A 179 1.36 7.48 19.66
CA VAL A 179 2.18 7.04 20.79
C VAL A 179 3.13 8.15 21.23
N VAL A 180 3.79 8.80 20.27
CA VAL A 180 4.68 9.94 20.55
C VAL A 180 3.89 11.12 21.13
N LEU A 181 2.72 11.43 20.57
CA LEU A 181 1.86 12.49 21.06
C LEU A 181 1.44 12.23 22.51
N GLN A 182 1.04 11.00 22.83
CA GLN A 182 0.71 10.62 24.20
C GLN A 182 1.90 10.78 25.14
N ALA A 183 3.08 10.29 24.74
CA ALA A 183 4.28 10.33 25.59
C ALA A 183 4.74 11.76 25.91
N VAL A 184 4.49 12.74 25.03
CA VAL A 184 4.97 14.12 25.19
C VAL A 184 3.89 15.08 25.69
N TRP A 185 2.65 14.91 25.25
CA TRP A 185 1.54 15.85 25.51
C TRP A 185 0.32 15.22 26.20
N GLY A 186 0.33 13.90 26.45
CA GLY A 186 -0.82 13.17 26.97
C GLY A 186 -1.81 12.72 25.89
N PRO A 187 -2.92 12.06 26.27
CA PRO A 187 -3.83 11.40 25.33
C PRO A 187 -4.29 12.33 24.20
N PRO A 188 -4.09 11.94 22.91
CA PRO A 188 -4.51 12.77 21.80
C PRO A 188 -6.04 12.88 21.75
N ALA A 189 -6.54 14.06 21.41
CA ALA A 189 -7.97 14.24 21.19
C ALA A 189 -8.49 13.30 20.08
N GLU A 190 -9.67 12.71 20.28
CA GLU A 190 -10.27 11.76 19.32
C GLU A 190 -10.34 12.33 17.89
N ALA A 191 -10.68 13.61 17.75
CA ALA A 191 -10.74 14.29 16.47
C ALA A 191 -9.40 14.28 15.72
N VAL A 192 -8.27 14.31 16.44
CA VAL A 192 -6.93 14.22 15.84
C VAL A 192 -6.70 12.80 15.31
N VAL A 193 -7.01 11.77 16.10
CA VAL A 193 -6.85 10.36 15.69
C VAL A 193 -7.73 10.03 14.48
N TYR A 194 -9.01 10.41 14.50
CA TYR A 194 -9.90 10.21 13.37
C TYR A 194 -9.50 11.04 12.14
N GLY A 195 -9.03 12.27 12.34
CA GLY A 195 -8.47 13.10 11.27
C GLY A 195 -7.25 12.45 10.61
N LEU A 196 -6.33 11.90 11.41
CA LEU A 196 -5.16 11.16 10.93
C LEU A 196 -5.58 9.88 10.19
N MET A 197 -6.57 9.15 10.69
CA MET A 197 -7.11 7.96 10.01
C MET A 197 -7.71 8.31 8.64
N MET A 198 -8.52 9.37 8.57
CA MET A 198 -9.08 9.86 7.29
C MET A 198 -7.97 10.31 6.33
N LEU A 199 -6.95 11.01 6.83
CA LEU A 199 -5.81 11.45 6.05
C LEU A 199 -4.98 10.26 5.53
N ALA A 200 -4.75 9.25 6.37
CA ALA A 200 -4.01 8.04 6.05
C ALA A 200 -4.71 7.22 4.95
N PHE A 201 -5.94 6.77 5.19
CA PHE A 201 -6.67 5.92 4.24
C PHE A 201 -7.13 6.70 3.01
N GLY A 202 -7.70 7.90 3.19
CA GLY A 202 -8.11 8.76 2.07
C GLY A 202 -6.92 9.17 1.20
N GLY A 203 -5.79 9.51 1.83
CA GLY A 203 -4.54 9.83 1.15
C GLY A 203 -4.01 8.66 0.32
N VAL A 204 -4.01 7.43 0.87
CA VAL A 204 -3.60 6.22 0.13
C VAL A 204 -4.51 5.95 -1.07
N ILE A 205 -5.83 6.01 -0.90
CA ILE A 205 -6.80 5.76 -1.99
C ILE A 205 -6.55 6.76 -3.12
N LEU A 206 -6.44 8.05 -2.80
CA LEU A 206 -6.15 9.09 -3.78
C LEU A 206 -4.77 8.90 -4.44
N THR A 207 -3.77 8.50 -3.66
CA THR A 207 -2.42 8.20 -4.15
C THR A 207 -2.41 7.05 -5.14
N LEU A 208 -3.17 5.98 -4.88
CA LEU A 208 -3.29 4.83 -5.80
C LEU A 208 -3.94 5.26 -7.12
N ALA A 209 -5.00 6.05 -7.07
CA ALA A 209 -5.65 6.60 -8.25
C ALA A 209 -4.70 7.49 -9.07
N ALA A 210 -3.99 8.40 -8.40
CA ALA A 210 -3.01 9.30 -9.01
C ALA A 210 -1.81 8.56 -9.61
N ALA A 211 -1.28 7.56 -8.89
CA ALA A 211 -0.18 6.71 -9.35
C ALA A 211 -0.59 5.89 -10.59
N ARG A 212 -1.83 5.39 -10.61
CA ARG A 212 -2.38 4.68 -11.77
C ARG A 212 -2.51 5.60 -12.98
N ALA A 213 -2.96 6.84 -12.78
CA ALA A 213 -3.01 7.84 -13.86
C ALA A 213 -1.62 8.15 -14.43
N ARG A 214 -0.62 8.34 -13.57
CA ARG A 214 0.79 8.49 -13.99
C ARG A 214 1.29 7.30 -14.80
N CYS A 215 1.08 6.08 -14.30
CA CYS A 215 1.52 4.87 -14.99
C CYS A 215 0.87 4.73 -16.38
N ARG A 216 -0.39 5.16 -16.54
CA ARG A 216 -1.08 5.17 -17.84
C ARG A 216 -0.47 6.19 -18.80
N ILE A 217 -0.16 7.40 -18.35
CA ILE A 217 0.50 8.42 -19.17
C ILE A 217 1.89 7.94 -19.63
N GLU A 218 2.69 7.41 -18.70
CA GLU A 218 4.01 6.83 -19.01
C GLU A 218 3.92 5.67 -20.00
N ALA A 219 2.90 4.81 -19.87
CA ALA A 219 2.67 3.70 -20.79
C ALA A 219 2.32 4.20 -22.20
N TRP A 220 1.42 5.20 -22.31
CA TRP A 220 0.99 5.76 -23.59
C TRP A 220 2.16 6.43 -24.34
N GLN A 221 2.98 7.21 -23.64
CA GLN A 221 4.16 7.87 -24.22
C GLN A 221 5.19 6.89 -24.81
N LYS A 222 5.23 5.64 -24.34
CA LYS A 222 6.11 4.60 -24.89
C LYS A 222 5.54 3.90 -26.12
N VAL A 223 4.22 3.96 -26.33
CA VAL A 223 3.52 3.29 -27.44
C VAL A 223 3.38 4.21 -28.65
N VAL A 224 3.23 5.52 -28.45
CA VAL A 224 3.12 6.49 -29.55
C VAL A 224 4.53 6.92 -30.01
N PRO A 225 4.94 6.63 -31.27
CA PRO A 225 6.20 7.13 -31.80
C PRO A 225 6.16 8.66 -31.81
N LEU A 226 7.22 9.31 -31.33
CA LEU A 226 7.36 10.76 -31.50
C LEU A 226 7.33 11.10 -33.00
N PRO A 227 6.64 12.17 -33.42
CA PRO A 227 6.73 12.62 -34.80
C PRO A 227 8.20 12.86 -35.16
N PRO A 228 8.64 12.54 -36.40
CA PRO A 228 9.99 12.83 -36.84
C PRO A 228 10.24 14.32 -36.57
N ARG A 229 11.31 14.63 -35.82
CA ARG A 229 11.80 15.99 -35.74
C ARG A 229 12.11 16.39 -37.17
N TYR A 230 11.26 17.21 -37.78
CA TYR A 230 11.60 17.84 -39.04
C TYR A 230 12.89 18.63 -38.77
N GLY A 231 14.01 18.08 -39.23
CA GLY A 231 15.27 18.77 -39.21
C GLY A 231 15.06 20.07 -39.96
N THR A 232 15.47 21.16 -39.34
CA THR A 232 15.73 22.42 -40.02
C THR A 232 16.68 22.10 -41.16
N ALA A 233 16.15 21.98 -42.38
CA ALA A 233 16.93 22.02 -43.58
C ALA A 233 17.55 23.42 -43.63
N ALA A 234 18.86 23.48 -43.43
CA ALA A 234 19.70 24.62 -43.76
C ALA A 234 20.39 24.31 -45.09
#